data_AF-A0A2T6FYV8-F1
#
_entry.id   AF-A0A2T6FYV8-F1
#
_cell.length_a   1.000
_cell.length_b   1.000
_cell.length_c   1.000
_cell.angle_alpha   90.00
_cell.angle_beta   90.00
_cell.angle_gamma   90.00
#
_symmetry.space_group_name_H-M   'P 1'
#
loop_
_entity.id
_entity.type
_entity.pdbx_description
1 polymer ?
#
loop_
_entity_poly.entity_id
_entity_poly.type
_entity_poly.pdbx_seq_one_letter_code
_entity_poly.pdbx_strand_id
1 'polypeptide(L)'
;MNQIFEEARTTIRSINWEVKEPNRPSHGILLYEFLRRASLFYDFINQEPRKRFAVFSAAELSGIKLPIDIDDLCDELNEIKNESLVKLACKSYLEWAYLRGENEPAAIRFQYLYDPIIQMFARGGRIRLYKGELAYGWAVRPKIVSTELSSVEPEDISDIALDKLDIDWKETMS
;
A
#
# COMPACT_ATOMS: atom_id res chain seq x y z
N MET A 1 -15.33 -18.13 1.93
CA MET A 1 -14.50 -16.92 2.05
C MET A 1 -15.34 -15.72 1.62
N ASN A 2 -15.16 -14.54 2.20
CA ASN A 2 -15.99 -13.38 1.86
C ASN A 2 -15.58 -12.77 0.50
N GLN A 3 -16.54 -12.12 -0.17
CA GLN A 3 -16.38 -11.59 -1.53
C GLN A 3 -15.26 -10.53 -1.63
N ILE A 4 -15.16 -9.65 -0.63
CA ILE A 4 -14.15 -8.57 -0.58
C ILE A 4 -12.73 -9.16 -0.59
N PHE A 5 -12.52 -10.25 0.15
CA PHE A 5 -11.23 -10.94 0.17
C PHE A 5 -10.87 -11.56 -1.18
N GLU A 6 -11.82 -12.26 -1.83
CA GLU A 6 -11.54 -12.87 -3.15
C GLU A 6 -11.28 -11.82 -4.25
N GLU A 7 -11.94 -10.66 -4.17
CA GLU A 7 -11.65 -9.52 -5.03
C GLU A 7 -10.24 -8.98 -4.79
N ALA A 8 -9.83 -8.85 -3.53
CA ALA A 8 -8.47 -8.42 -3.17
C ALA A 8 -7.41 -9.40 -3.69
N ARG A 9 -7.64 -10.71 -3.58
CA ARG A 9 -6.76 -11.74 -4.16
C ARG A 9 -6.68 -11.63 -5.67
N THR A 10 -7.81 -11.41 -6.33
CA THR A 10 -7.87 -11.21 -7.79
C THR A 10 -7.07 -9.97 -8.22
N THR A 11 -7.13 -8.89 -7.43
CA THR A 11 -6.31 -7.70 -7.64
C THR A 11 -4.82 -8.01 -7.55
N ILE A 12 -4.36 -8.77 -6.54
CA ILE A 12 -2.94 -9.14 -6.43
C ILE A 12 -2.49 -10.04 -7.61
N ARG A 13 -3.33 -10.99 -8.03
CA ARG A 13 -3.05 -11.88 -9.17
C ARG A 13 -2.97 -11.17 -10.51
N SER A 14 -3.69 -10.06 -10.67
CA SER A 14 -3.71 -9.32 -11.94
C SER A 14 -2.49 -8.42 -12.11
N ILE A 15 -1.71 -8.19 -11.04
CA ILE A 15 -0.48 -7.41 -11.11
C ILE A 15 0.59 -8.20 -11.87
N ASN A 16 1.11 -7.61 -12.94
CA ASN A 16 2.27 -8.16 -13.63
C ASN A 16 3.55 -7.85 -12.84
N TRP A 17 4.03 -8.82 -12.05
CA TRP A 17 5.18 -8.65 -11.17
C TRP A 17 6.52 -8.47 -11.91
N GLU A 18 6.61 -8.95 -13.15
CA GLU A 18 7.81 -8.86 -14.00
C GLU A 18 7.95 -7.47 -14.65
N VAL A 19 6.85 -6.74 -14.84
CA VAL A 19 6.87 -5.37 -15.37
C VAL A 19 7.18 -4.38 -14.26
N LYS A 20 8.32 -3.70 -14.38
CA LYS A 20 8.79 -2.66 -13.46
C LYS A 20 8.96 -1.35 -14.19
N GLU A 21 8.26 -0.33 -13.73
CA GLU A 21 8.29 1.02 -14.29
C GLU A 21 8.69 2.06 -13.23
N PRO A 22 9.87 1.91 -12.62
CA PRO A 22 10.19 2.48 -11.31
C PRO A 22 10.09 4.01 -11.20
N ASN A 23 10.10 4.74 -12.31
CA ASN A 23 10.31 6.19 -12.34
C ASN A 23 9.08 6.98 -12.81
N ARG A 24 7.87 6.41 -12.72
CA ARG A 24 6.63 7.13 -13.02
C ARG A 24 6.30 8.12 -11.90
N PRO A 25 6.00 9.40 -12.20
CA PRO A 25 5.64 10.37 -11.16
C PRO A 25 4.40 9.96 -10.36
N SER A 26 3.43 9.27 -10.98
CA SER A 26 2.26 8.72 -10.28
C SER A 26 2.61 7.83 -9.09
N HIS A 27 3.77 7.17 -9.10
CA HIS A 27 4.22 6.36 -7.97
C HIS A 27 4.49 7.19 -6.73
N GLY A 28 5.00 8.40 -6.89
CA GLY A 28 5.23 9.33 -5.78
C GLY A 28 3.92 9.78 -5.14
N ILE A 29 2.92 10.09 -5.96
CA ILE A 29 1.57 10.48 -5.50
C ILE A 29 0.90 9.33 -4.76
N LEU A 30 0.93 8.12 -5.34
CA LEU A 30 0.34 6.93 -4.74
C LEU A 30 1.00 6.54 -3.42
N LEU A 31 2.34 6.55 -3.36
CA LEU A 31 3.05 6.29 -2.10
C LEU A 31 2.71 7.36 -1.06
N TYR A 32 2.66 8.63 -1.46
CA TYR A 32 2.33 9.72 -0.55
C TYR A 32 0.92 9.58 0.03
N GLU A 33 -0.09 9.30 -0.81
CA GLU A 33 -1.47 9.07 -0.37
C GLU A 33 -1.58 7.85 0.54
N PHE A 34 -0.83 6.77 0.28
CA PHE A 34 -0.74 5.64 1.20
C PHE A 34 -0.19 6.05 2.57
N LEU A 35 0.91 6.81 2.63
CA LEU A 35 1.50 7.28 3.88
C LEU A 35 0.56 8.24 4.63
N ARG A 36 -0.20 9.06 3.90
CA ARG A 36 -1.24 9.95 4.45
C ARG A 36 -2.35 9.15 5.13
N ARG A 37 -2.89 8.13 4.45
CA ARG A 37 -3.89 7.21 5.01
C ARG A 37 -3.35 6.41 6.19
N ALA A 38 -2.08 5.99 6.12
CA ALA A 38 -1.39 5.35 7.23
C ALA A 38 -1.30 6.28 8.45
N SER A 39 -0.97 7.56 8.26
CA SER A 39 -0.93 8.52 9.37
C SER A 39 -2.29 8.66 10.07
N LEU A 40 -3.38 8.75 9.28
CA LEU A 40 -4.75 8.78 9.82
C LEU A 40 -5.09 7.52 10.63
N PHE A 41 -4.69 6.35 10.14
CA PHE A 41 -4.86 5.09 10.87
C PHE A 41 -4.04 5.07 12.16
N TYR A 42 -2.78 5.50 12.11
CA TYR A 42 -1.90 5.56 13.28
C TYR A 42 -2.42 6.52 14.36
N ASP A 43 -3.00 7.65 13.97
CA ASP A 43 -3.66 8.57 14.91
C ASP A 43 -4.87 7.91 15.55
N PHE A 44 -5.67 7.17 14.79
CA PHE A 44 -6.84 6.47 15.30
C PHE A 44 -6.49 5.42 16.35
N ILE A 45 -5.42 4.64 16.15
CA ILE A 45 -4.96 3.66 17.15
C ILE A 45 -4.03 4.25 18.22
N ASN A 46 -3.83 5.59 18.22
CA ASN A 46 -2.94 6.30 19.12
C ASN A 46 -1.50 5.73 19.14
N GLN A 47 -0.96 5.40 17.97
CA GLN A 47 0.37 4.82 17.85
C GLN A 47 1.46 5.86 18.14
N GLU A 48 2.44 5.45 18.95
CA GLU A 48 3.64 6.24 19.23
C GLU A 48 4.35 6.67 17.92
N PRO A 49 4.68 7.97 17.75
CA PRO A 49 5.26 8.49 16.50
C PRO A 49 6.49 7.72 15.98
N ARG A 50 7.37 7.25 16.88
CA ARG A 50 8.59 6.52 16.52
C ARG A 50 8.35 5.09 16.02
N LYS A 51 7.14 4.58 16.15
CA LYS A 51 6.73 3.22 15.76
C LYS A 51 5.76 3.21 14.57
N ARG A 52 5.57 4.36 13.90
CA ARG A 52 4.70 4.48 12.74
C ARG A 52 5.43 4.05 11.47
N PHE A 53 5.67 2.75 11.31
CA PHE A 53 6.37 2.25 10.12
C PHE A 53 5.55 2.45 8.84
N ALA A 54 6.22 2.75 7.74
CA ALA A 54 5.55 2.98 6.45
C ALA A 54 4.85 1.72 5.91
N VAL A 55 5.46 0.53 6.07
CA VAL A 55 4.86 -0.75 5.71
C VAL A 55 4.56 -1.51 6.99
N PHE A 56 3.30 -1.93 7.16
CA PHE A 56 2.79 -2.50 8.41
C PHE A 56 1.55 -3.37 8.16
N SER A 57 1.23 -4.25 9.11
CA SER A 57 -0.07 -4.92 9.20
C SER A 57 -1.00 -4.12 10.11
N ALA A 58 -2.08 -3.58 9.55
CA ALA A 58 -3.11 -2.89 10.32
C ALA A 58 -3.88 -3.85 11.23
N ALA A 59 -4.01 -5.12 10.82
CA ALA A 59 -4.59 -6.17 11.65
C ALA A 59 -3.76 -6.42 12.91
N GLU A 60 -2.45 -6.61 12.76
CA GLU A 60 -1.52 -6.81 13.88
C GLU A 60 -1.51 -5.60 14.82
N LEU A 61 -1.42 -4.39 14.28
CA LEU A 61 -1.43 -3.16 15.08
C LEU A 61 -2.74 -2.94 15.82
N SER A 62 -3.85 -3.46 15.29
CA SER A 62 -5.15 -3.43 15.95
C SER A 62 -5.32 -4.55 16.98
N GLY A 63 -4.32 -5.42 17.16
CA GLY A 63 -4.38 -6.59 18.05
C GLY A 63 -5.32 -7.68 17.57
N ILE A 64 -5.66 -7.69 16.27
CA ILE A 64 -6.64 -8.59 15.69
C ILE A 64 -5.92 -9.79 15.11
N LYS A 65 -6.20 -10.97 15.67
CA LYS A 65 -5.69 -12.24 15.14
C LYS A 65 -6.68 -12.82 14.13
N LEU A 66 -6.24 -12.98 12.89
CA LEU A 66 -7.05 -13.63 11.87
C LEU A 66 -7.17 -15.13 12.19
N PRO A 67 -8.33 -15.76 11.91
CA PRO A 67 -8.51 -17.20 12.04
C PRO A 67 -7.86 -17.98 10.87
N ILE A 68 -7.35 -17.27 9.87
CA ILE A 68 -6.69 -17.81 8.68
C ILE A 68 -5.22 -17.36 8.64
N ASP A 69 -4.37 -18.21 8.05
CA ASP A 69 -3.02 -17.81 7.68
C ASP A 69 -3.00 -17.36 6.22
N ILE A 70 -2.70 -16.08 6.00
CA ILE A 70 -2.67 -15.49 4.66
C ILE A 70 -1.48 -16.03 3.84
N ASP A 71 -0.33 -16.31 4.46
CA ASP A 71 0.82 -16.81 3.72
C ASP A 71 0.57 -18.23 3.19
N ASP A 72 -0.17 -19.05 3.94
CA ASP A 72 -0.54 -20.41 3.52
C ASP A 72 -1.70 -20.43 2.52
N LEU A 73 -2.63 -19.48 2.59
CA LEU A 73 -3.86 -19.49 1.80
C LEU A 73 -3.72 -18.78 0.44
N CYS A 74 -2.80 -17.83 0.33
CA CYS A 74 -2.69 -16.93 -0.81
C CYS A 74 -1.41 -17.18 -1.61
N ASP A 75 -1.45 -18.22 -2.45
CA ASP A 75 -0.34 -18.59 -3.35
C ASP A 75 0.11 -17.46 -4.28
N GLU A 76 -0.78 -16.53 -4.62
CA GLU A 76 -0.46 -15.33 -5.41
C GLU A 76 0.67 -14.48 -4.78
N LEU A 77 0.87 -14.54 -3.47
CA LEU A 77 1.98 -13.85 -2.80
C LEU A 77 3.34 -14.48 -3.12
N ASN A 78 3.38 -15.70 -3.65
CA ASN A 78 4.61 -16.38 -4.08
C ASN A 78 5.13 -15.87 -5.43
N GLU A 79 4.31 -15.14 -6.18
CA GLU A 79 4.72 -14.47 -7.41
C GLU A 79 5.64 -13.27 -7.14
N ILE A 80 5.56 -12.69 -5.94
CA ILE A 80 6.38 -11.55 -5.49
C ILE A 80 7.77 -12.02 -5.05
N LYS A 81 8.69 -12.15 -6.01
CA LYS A 81 10.04 -12.69 -5.78
C LYS A 81 11.03 -11.62 -5.34
N ASN A 82 11.78 -11.90 -4.26
CA ASN A 82 12.87 -11.07 -3.74
C ASN A 82 12.47 -9.63 -3.33
N GLU A 83 11.17 -9.39 -3.08
CA GLU A 83 10.63 -8.07 -2.73
C GLU A 83 9.84 -8.14 -1.42
N SER A 84 10.54 -8.36 -0.30
CA SER A 84 9.90 -8.62 1.01
C SER A 84 8.95 -7.53 1.49
N LEU A 85 9.24 -6.25 1.23
CA LEU A 85 8.35 -5.15 1.59
C LEU A 85 7.08 -5.10 0.73
N VAL A 86 7.20 -5.44 -0.55
CA VAL A 86 6.06 -5.53 -1.46
C VAL A 86 5.17 -6.68 -1.02
N LYS A 87 5.77 -7.85 -0.75
CA LYS A 87 5.04 -9.03 -0.23
C LYS A 87 4.35 -8.70 1.10
N LEU A 88 5.01 -8.01 2.02
CA LEU A 88 4.41 -7.58 3.29
C LEU A 88 3.23 -6.64 3.06
N ALA A 89 3.35 -5.63 2.19
CA ALA A 89 2.24 -4.71 1.89
C ALA A 89 1.04 -5.45 1.26
N CYS A 90 1.28 -6.38 0.33
CA CYS A 90 0.24 -7.21 -0.28
C CYS A 90 -0.41 -8.16 0.74
N LYS A 91 0.37 -8.78 1.62
CA LYS A 91 -0.16 -9.59 2.72
C LYS A 91 -1.05 -8.75 3.62
N SER A 92 -0.59 -7.60 4.09
CA SER A 92 -1.37 -6.70 4.93
C SER A 92 -2.67 -6.23 4.27
N TYR A 93 -2.64 -5.98 2.95
CA TYR A 93 -3.85 -5.67 2.18
C TYR A 93 -4.87 -6.82 2.21
N LEU A 94 -4.42 -8.06 2.02
CA LEU A 94 -5.28 -9.25 2.07
C LEU A 94 -5.84 -9.48 3.47
N GLU A 95 -5.02 -9.33 4.53
CA GLU A 95 -5.48 -9.37 5.92
C GLU A 95 -6.60 -8.34 6.15
N TRP A 96 -6.40 -7.12 5.67
CA TRP A 96 -7.37 -6.03 5.84
C TRP A 96 -8.65 -6.27 5.03
N ALA A 97 -8.54 -6.76 3.80
CA ALA A 97 -9.68 -7.13 2.96
C ALA A 97 -10.52 -8.24 3.60
N TYR A 98 -9.86 -9.23 4.23
CA TYR A 98 -10.54 -10.26 5.00
C TYR A 98 -11.37 -9.64 6.13
N LEU A 99 -10.74 -8.81 6.97
CA LEU A 99 -11.40 -8.16 8.11
C LEU A 99 -12.55 -7.25 7.68
N ARG A 100 -12.42 -6.54 6.55
CA ARG A 100 -13.52 -5.76 5.96
C ARG A 100 -14.72 -6.64 5.63
N GLY A 101 -14.51 -7.79 5.00
CA GLY A 101 -15.60 -8.71 4.67
C GLY A 101 -16.23 -9.37 5.90
N GLU A 102 -15.50 -9.45 7.01
CA GLU A 102 -16.03 -9.86 8.33
C GLU A 102 -16.67 -8.69 9.10
N ASN A 103 -16.80 -7.50 8.49
CA ASN A 103 -17.37 -6.28 9.08
C ASN A 103 -16.63 -5.79 10.34
N GLU A 104 -15.32 -5.98 10.40
CA GLU A 104 -14.51 -5.46 11.49
C GLU A 104 -14.53 -3.90 11.47
N PRO A 105 -14.91 -3.23 12.58
CA PRO A 105 -15.13 -1.79 12.60
C PRO A 105 -13.96 -0.91 12.13
N ALA A 106 -12.73 -1.21 12.54
CA ALA A 106 -11.55 -0.45 12.10
C ALA A 106 -11.28 -0.67 10.61
N ALA A 107 -11.44 -1.90 10.13
CA ALA A 107 -11.30 -2.26 8.72
C ALA A 107 -12.34 -1.57 7.83
N ILE A 108 -13.59 -1.46 8.28
CA ILE A 108 -14.64 -0.69 7.58
C ILE A 108 -14.30 0.80 7.56
N ARG A 109 -13.86 1.36 8.70
CA ARG A 109 -13.51 2.79 8.80
C ARG A 109 -12.34 3.17 7.89
N PHE A 110 -11.34 2.30 7.78
CA PHE A 110 -10.15 2.50 6.97
C PHE A 110 -10.12 1.56 5.75
N GLN A 111 -11.27 1.40 5.10
CA GLN A 111 -11.45 0.38 4.05
C GLN A 111 -10.50 0.52 2.85
N TYR A 112 -10.08 1.74 2.53
CA TYR A 112 -9.21 2.05 1.39
C TYR A 112 -7.75 2.32 1.82
N LEU A 113 -7.35 1.86 3.01
CA LEU A 113 -6.02 2.14 3.58
C LEU A 113 -4.88 1.76 2.63
N TYR A 114 -4.97 0.57 2.03
CA TYR A 114 -3.89 -0.01 1.22
C TYR A 114 -4.07 0.24 -0.29
N ASP A 115 -5.23 0.71 -0.74
CA ASP A 115 -5.53 0.89 -2.16
C ASP A 115 -4.44 1.67 -2.92
N PRO A 116 -3.90 2.81 -2.41
CA PRO A 116 -2.92 3.57 -3.17
C PRO A 116 -1.62 2.79 -3.39
N ILE A 117 -1.15 2.01 -2.40
CA ILE A 117 0.09 1.23 -2.56
C ILE A 117 -0.13 0.01 -3.47
N ILE A 118 -1.31 -0.60 -3.47
CA ILE A 118 -1.64 -1.68 -4.39
C ILE A 118 -1.76 -1.15 -5.83
N GLN A 119 -2.40 0.02 -6.03
CA GLN A 119 -2.44 0.69 -7.33
C GLN A 119 -1.04 1.07 -7.81
N MET A 120 -0.14 1.47 -6.90
CA MET A 120 1.26 1.72 -7.24
C MET A 120 1.94 0.47 -7.82
N PHE A 121 1.72 -0.68 -7.19
CA PHE A 121 2.29 -1.95 -7.64
C PHE A 121 1.70 -2.41 -8.97
N ALA A 122 0.38 -2.25 -9.17
CA ALA A 122 -0.30 -2.51 -10.43
C ALA A 122 0.25 -1.66 -11.58
N ARG A 123 0.69 -0.42 -11.29
CA ARG A 123 1.34 0.49 -12.25
C ARG A 123 2.86 0.24 -12.39
N GLY A 124 3.36 -0.92 -11.97
CA GLY A 124 4.77 -1.32 -12.10
C GLY A 124 5.72 -0.67 -11.08
N GLY A 125 5.20 0.05 -10.08
CA GLY A 125 6.00 0.64 -9.02
C GLY A 125 6.43 -0.39 -7.98
N ARG A 126 7.58 -0.18 -7.34
CA ARG A 126 8.09 -1.05 -6.26
C ARG A 126 8.67 -0.23 -5.14
N ILE A 127 8.63 -0.78 -3.93
CA ILE A 127 9.27 -0.21 -2.75
C ILE A 127 10.41 -1.11 -2.28
N ARG A 128 11.45 -0.50 -1.74
CA ARG A 128 12.56 -1.20 -1.07
C ARG A 128 13.13 -0.35 0.05
N LEU A 129 13.77 -0.98 1.02
CA LEU A 129 14.60 -0.26 1.98
C LEU A 129 15.95 0.06 1.34
N TYR A 130 16.33 1.33 1.36
CA TYR A 130 17.64 1.78 0.90
C TYR A 130 18.20 2.79 1.90
N LYS A 131 19.36 2.46 2.49
CA LYS A 131 20.04 3.28 3.52
C LYS A 131 19.13 3.72 4.69
N GLY A 132 18.20 2.85 5.10
CA GLY A 132 17.27 3.12 6.19
C GLY A 132 16.02 3.93 5.79
N GLU A 133 15.89 4.29 4.51
CA GLU A 133 14.75 5.00 3.93
C GLU A 133 13.89 4.08 3.08
N LEU A 134 12.64 4.45 2.87
CA LEU A 134 11.74 3.80 1.93
C LEU A 134 11.97 4.38 0.53
N ALA A 135 12.61 3.63 -0.34
CA ALA A 135 12.86 4.02 -1.72
C ALA A 135 11.75 3.53 -2.65
N TYR A 136 11.40 4.39 -3.62
CA TYR A 136 10.55 4.07 -4.76
C TYR A 136 11.19 4.69 -6.01
N GLY A 137 11.57 3.85 -6.96
CA GLY A 137 12.42 4.27 -8.08
C GLY A 137 13.70 4.98 -7.63
N TRP A 138 13.86 6.22 -8.10
CA TRP A 138 14.98 7.10 -7.80
C TRP A 138 14.79 7.97 -6.55
N ALA A 139 13.57 8.03 -6.01
CA ALA A 139 13.22 8.86 -4.87
C ALA A 139 13.16 8.05 -3.57
N VAL A 140 13.22 8.78 -2.45
CA VAL A 140 13.14 8.21 -1.10
C VAL A 140 12.15 8.97 -0.23
N ARG A 141 11.60 8.27 0.76
CA ARG A 141 10.75 8.79 1.83
C ARG A 141 11.18 8.22 3.18
N PRO A 142 10.93 8.93 4.29
CA PRO A 142 11.07 8.40 5.63
C PRO A 142 10.40 7.04 5.79
N LYS A 143 11.10 6.07 6.38
CA LYS A 143 10.49 4.79 6.78
C LYS A 143 9.49 4.92 7.93
N ILE A 144 9.53 6.06 8.64
CA ILE A 144 8.59 6.43 9.69
C ILE A 144 7.61 7.46 9.13
N VAL A 145 6.33 7.15 9.21
CA VAL A 145 5.23 8.02 8.78
C VAL A 145 5.17 9.23 9.72
N SER A 146 5.27 10.43 9.13
CA SER A 146 5.13 11.68 9.88
C SER A 146 3.71 11.85 10.41
N THR A 147 3.58 12.32 11.65
CA THR A 147 2.29 12.69 12.26
C THR A 147 1.60 13.83 11.51
N GLU A 148 2.36 14.67 10.80
CA GLU A 148 1.81 15.82 10.08
C GLU A 148 1.00 15.40 8.85
N LEU A 149 1.26 14.20 8.30
CA LEU A 149 0.57 13.73 7.10
C LEU A 149 -0.93 13.55 7.29
N SER A 150 -1.43 13.33 8.53
CA SER A 150 -2.87 13.23 8.76
C SER A 150 -3.61 14.57 8.61
N SER A 151 -2.89 15.69 8.62
CA SER A 151 -3.44 17.03 8.38
C SER A 151 -3.39 17.47 6.92
N VAL A 152 -2.81 16.66 6.03
CA VAL A 152 -2.71 16.98 4.61
C VAL A 152 -3.98 16.54 3.88
N GLU A 153 -4.38 17.34 2.89
CA GLU A 153 -5.49 17.02 2.00
C GLU A 153 -5.21 15.75 1.16
N PRO A 154 -6.25 14.98 0.81
CA PRO A 154 -6.11 13.82 -0.08
C PRO A 154 -5.60 14.21 -1.47
N GLU A 155 -4.74 13.35 -2.03
CA GLU A 155 -4.34 13.44 -3.43
C GLU A 155 -5.41 12.83 -4.35
N ASP A 156 -5.54 13.37 -5.57
CA ASP A 156 -6.35 12.73 -6.62
C ASP A 156 -5.58 11.53 -7.22
N ILE A 157 -6.00 10.34 -6.81
CA ILE A 157 -5.44 9.05 -7.27
C ILE A 157 -6.29 8.37 -8.34
N SER A 158 -7.20 9.11 -8.99
CA SER A 158 -7.97 8.56 -10.12
C SER A 158 -7.04 8.20 -11.28
N ASP A 159 -7.36 7.13 -12.01
CA ASP A 159 -6.53 6.68 -13.13
C ASP A 159 -6.33 7.80 -14.17
N ILE A 160 -7.35 8.63 -14.42
CA ILE A 160 -7.27 9.79 -15.33
C ILE A 160 -6.21 10.79 -14.86
N ALA A 161 -6.19 11.15 -13.58
CA ALA A 161 -5.23 12.11 -13.04
C ALA A 161 -3.81 11.55 -13.07
N LEU A 162 -3.63 10.28 -12.70
CA LEU A 162 -2.34 9.62 -12.67
C LEU A 162 -1.77 9.37 -14.07
N ASP A 163 -2.61 8.98 -15.03
CA ASP A 163 -2.21 8.78 -16.43
C ASP A 163 -1.79 10.10 -17.07
N LYS A 164 -2.55 11.17 -16.83
CA LYS A 164 -2.18 12.52 -17.27
C LYS A 164 -0.81 12.92 -16.72
N LEU A 165 -0.60 12.74 -15.43
CA LEU A 165 0.67 13.05 -14.78
C LEU A 165 1.85 12.27 -15.40
N ASP A 166 1.65 10.98 -15.68
CA ASP A 166 2.69 10.14 -16.29
C ASP A 166 2.98 10.51 -17.75
N ILE A 167 1.97 10.97 -18.50
CA ILE A 167 2.11 11.42 -19.90
C ILE A 167 2.85 12.76 -19.95
N ASP A 168 2.39 13.76 -19.19
CA ASP A 168 2.97 15.11 -19.17
C ASP A 168 4.48 15.07 -18.83
N TRP A 169 4.87 14.15 -17.94
CA TRP A 169 6.27 13.94 -17.59
C TRP A 169 7.10 13.32 -18.72
N LYS A 170 6.54 12.39 -19.48
CA LYS A 170 7.24 11.79 -20.63
C LYS A 170 7.51 12.83 -21.71
N GLU A 171 6.55 13.70 -22.00
CA GLU A 171 6.68 14.79 -22.98
C GLU A 171 7.72 15.84 -22.55
N THR A 172 7.89 16.06 -21.25
CA THR A 172 8.91 17.00 -20.72
C THR A 172 10.34 16.43 -20.82
N MET A 173 10.48 15.11 -20.88
CA MET A 173 11.76 14.40 -20.92
C MET A 173 12.21 14.00 -22.33
N SER A 174 11.36 14.20 -23.34
CA SER A 174 11.61 13.92 -24.77
C SER A 174 12.05 15.16 -25.53
#